data_AF-A0A1H9G886-F1
#
_entry.id   AF-A0A1H9G886-F1
#
_cell.length_a   1.000
_cell.length_b   1.000
_cell.length_c   1.000
_cell.angle_alpha   90.00
_cell.angle_beta   90.00
_cell.angle_gamma   90.00
#
_symmetry.space_group_name_H-M   'P 1'
#
loop_
_entity.id
_entity.type
_entity.pdbx_description
1 polymer ?
#
loop_
_entity_poly.entity_id
_entity_poly.type
_entity_poly.pdbx_seq_one_letter_code
_entity_poly.pdbx_strand_id
1 'polypeptide(L)'
;MSKFIIVISLFISITFLAGCGTTLFSHRETNPSIQDMALNTHFWPWSKQGLNTFSTTASRRMVLTRIEDWGHRIISCAEPSPDVGEAFKTSIYDALKLAIKHDKSQLAGELANTYKREVQTEISSLLSRSQGLQLFRNATHNLCMDRMNDGWVLDDASKYDTSLLSEQGKKELFYNQLERVNKNKKDYDEIKLHIFNQSVELIKLELKNIRLVTATAAVSRALDSVEKSSIAKNEADKLFNSKQKELVVAEIALKNAKTTLEKATDTDKSAAKKAVEEATSNVEKINNELKFAQENVEKAKKDLQQAQEFVVKMQAVVDKILLAEVVTTK
;
A
#
# COMPACT_ATOMS: atom_id res chain seq x y z
N MET A 1 -59.56 -40.47 17.85
CA MET A 1 -58.11 -40.20 18.01
C MET A 1 -57.46 -39.52 16.78
N SER A 2 -57.87 -39.82 15.55
CA SER A 2 -57.25 -39.22 14.34
C SER A 2 -57.29 -37.67 14.26
N LYS A 3 -58.37 -37.01 14.68
CA LYS A 3 -58.49 -35.54 14.55
C LYS A 3 -57.58 -34.74 15.50
N PHE A 4 -57.21 -35.29 16.66
CA PHE A 4 -56.37 -34.60 17.65
C PHE A 4 -54.90 -34.58 17.23
N ILE A 5 -54.42 -35.64 16.57
CA ILE A 5 -53.05 -35.75 16.04
C ILE A 5 -52.84 -34.77 14.88
N ILE A 6 -53.86 -34.56 14.05
CA ILE A 6 -53.78 -33.61 12.93
C ILE A 6 -53.65 -32.17 13.44
N VAL A 7 -54.38 -31.79 14.50
CA VAL A 7 -54.31 -30.43 15.07
C VAL A 7 -52.95 -30.16 15.72
N ILE A 8 -52.40 -31.13 16.46
CA ILE A 8 -51.07 -30.99 17.09
C ILE A 8 -49.98 -30.90 16.01
N SER A 9 -50.06 -31.72 14.96
CA SER A 9 -49.12 -31.65 13.83
C SER A 9 -49.16 -30.29 13.12
N LEU A 10 -50.35 -29.72 12.93
CA LEU A 10 -50.53 -28.40 12.31
C LEU A 10 -49.94 -27.28 13.19
N PHE A 11 -50.11 -27.35 14.51
CA PHE A 11 -49.57 -26.36 15.44
C PHE A 11 -48.04 -26.39 15.49
N ILE A 12 -47.45 -27.59 15.50
CA ILE A 12 -45.99 -27.77 15.47
C ILE A 12 -45.44 -27.23 14.14
N SER A 13 -46.06 -27.54 13.01
CA SER A 13 -45.59 -27.05 11.71
C SER A 13 -45.71 -25.53 11.55
N ILE A 14 -46.74 -24.88 12.11
CA ILE A 14 -46.85 -23.40 12.14
C ILE A 14 -45.72 -22.77 12.98
N THR A 15 -45.31 -23.40 14.09
CA THR A 15 -44.16 -22.90 14.87
C THR A 15 -42.80 -23.07 14.19
N PHE A 16 -42.66 -24.02 13.27
CA PHE A 16 -41.41 -24.23 12.50
C PHE A 16 -41.35 -23.46 11.17
N LEU A 17 -42.49 -23.03 10.62
CA LEU A 17 -42.57 -22.28 9.36
C LEU A 17 -42.47 -20.75 9.52
N ALA A 18 -42.54 -20.23 10.75
CA ALA A 18 -42.15 -18.85 11.07
C ALA A 18 -40.61 -18.70 11.11
N GLY A 19 -39.95 -19.15 10.04
CA GLY A 19 -38.52 -19.05 9.82
C GLY A 19 -38.13 -17.64 9.42
N CYS A 20 -37.89 -16.78 10.41
CA CYS A 20 -36.91 -15.71 10.29
C CYS A 20 -35.82 -15.93 11.35
N GLY A 21 -34.74 -16.59 10.91
CA GLY A 21 -33.40 -16.46 11.48
C GLY A 21 -33.26 -16.61 12.99
N THR A 22 -33.24 -17.84 13.50
CA THR A 22 -32.59 -18.12 14.78
C THR A 22 -31.08 -17.87 14.64
N THR A 23 -30.65 -16.66 14.99
CA THR A 23 -29.26 -16.19 14.99
C THR A 23 -28.30 -17.09 15.79
N LEU A 24 -28.85 -17.94 16.67
CA LEU A 24 -28.15 -18.91 17.50
C LEU A 24 -27.53 -20.09 16.74
N PHE A 25 -28.03 -20.43 15.54
CA PHE A 25 -27.56 -21.62 14.79
C PHE A 25 -27.09 -21.32 13.36
N SER A 26 -27.19 -20.07 12.90
CA SER A 26 -26.62 -19.65 11.60
C SER A 26 -25.09 -19.55 11.68
N HIS A 27 -24.40 -20.11 10.67
CA HIS A 27 -22.94 -19.96 10.52
C HIS A 27 -22.53 -18.48 10.52
N ARG A 28 -21.39 -18.14 11.14
CA ARG A 28 -20.90 -16.75 11.29
C ARG A 28 -20.70 -15.97 9.99
N GLU A 29 -20.74 -16.66 8.85
CA GLU A 29 -20.61 -16.07 7.51
C GLU A 29 -21.95 -15.61 6.92
N THR A 30 -23.08 -16.20 7.33
CA THR A 30 -24.41 -15.85 6.80
C THR A 30 -25.13 -14.81 7.63
N ASN A 31 -24.65 -14.51 8.84
CA ASN A 31 -25.17 -13.44 9.69
C ASN A 31 -24.07 -12.43 10.02
N PRO A 32 -24.03 -11.28 9.31
CA PRO A 32 -22.87 -10.42 9.37
C PRO A 32 -22.75 -9.65 10.68
N SER A 33 -23.84 -9.43 11.41
CA SER A 33 -23.87 -8.67 12.67
C SER A 33 -24.01 -9.58 13.89
N ILE A 34 -23.02 -9.57 14.76
CA ILE A 34 -23.08 -10.15 16.10
C ILE A 34 -23.45 -9.03 17.06
N GLN A 35 -24.58 -9.19 17.76
CA GLN A 35 -24.97 -8.31 18.84
C GLN A 35 -24.76 -9.08 20.16
N ASP A 36 -23.94 -8.53 21.05
CA ASP A 36 -23.78 -9.04 22.41
C ASP A 36 -24.27 -7.98 23.40
N MET A 37 -25.05 -8.39 24.40
CA MET A 37 -25.63 -7.48 25.40
C MET A 37 -25.08 -7.87 26.76
N ALA A 38 -24.21 -7.03 27.31
CA ALA A 38 -23.79 -7.12 28.69
C ALA A 38 -24.83 -6.39 29.55
N LEU A 39 -25.79 -7.15 30.07
CA LEU A 39 -26.75 -6.65 31.06
C LEU A 39 -26.07 -6.68 32.43
N ASN A 40 -25.98 -5.52 33.09
CA ASN A 40 -25.60 -5.49 34.50
C ASN A 40 -26.74 -6.12 35.31
N THR A 41 -26.57 -7.36 35.75
CA THR A 41 -27.58 -8.19 36.41
C THR A 41 -27.83 -7.80 37.87
N HIS A 42 -27.66 -6.52 38.23
CA HIS A 42 -28.21 -6.06 39.50
C HIS A 42 -29.73 -6.21 39.46
N PHE A 43 -30.17 -7.16 40.27
CA PHE A 43 -31.41 -7.93 40.33
C PHE A 43 -32.74 -7.13 40.35
N TRP A 44 -32.72 -5.82 40.14
CA TRP A 44 -33.89 -4.97 40.23
C TRP A 44 -34.47 -4.65 38.84
N PRO A 45 -35.77 -4.87 38.57
CA PRO A 45 -36.40 -4.71 37.25
C PRO A 45 -36.43 -3.28 36.67
N TRP A 46 -35.75 -2.33 37.30
CA TRP A 46 -35.85 -0.90 37.04
C TRP A 46 -34.49 -0.26 36.63
N SER A 47 -33.35 -0.94 36.79
CA SER A 47 -32.05 -0.40 36.35
C SER A 47 -31.67 -0.90 34.95
N LYS A 48 -32.13 -0.21 33.91
CA LYS A 48 -31.87 -0.57 32.51
C LYS A 48 -30.59 0.07 31.96
N GLN A 49 -29.47 -0.03 32.66
CA GLN A 49 -28.17 0.30 32.06
C GLN A 49 -27.68 -0.94 31.31
N GLY A 50 -27.88 -0.95 30.00
CA GLY A 50 -27.39 -2.00 29.11
C GLY A 50 -26.20 -1.48 28.30
N LEU A 51 -25.09 -2.21 28.34
CA LEU A 51 -23.99 -2.04 27.39
C LEU A 51 -24.21 -3.05 26.26
N ASN A 52 -24.42 -2.55 25.05
CA ASN A 52 -24.53 -3.43 23.88
C ASN A 52 -23.30 -3.26 23.01
N THR A 53 -22.82 -4.38 22.48
CA THR A 53 -21.72 -4.40 21.53
C THR A 53 -22.25 -4.94 20.20
N PHE A 54 -21.94 -4.24 19.11
CA PHE A 54 -22.25 -4.68 17.76
C PHE A 54 -20.95 -4.94 17.01
N SER A 55 -20.84 -6.09 16.36
CA SER A 55 -19.69 -6.43 15.54
C SER A 55 -20.13 -6.95 14.18
N THR A 56 -19.66 -6.31 13.10
CA THR A 56 -19.92 -6.75 11.72
C THR A 56 -18.70 -7.50 11.16
N THR A 57 -18.79 -8.81 10.85
CA THR A 57 -17.85 -9.74 10.12
C THR A 57 -16.31 -9.63 10.28
N ALA A 58 -15.60 -10.74 10.04
CA ALA A 58 -14.24 -11.13 10.51
C ALA A 58 -13.04 -10.12 10.45
N SER A 59 -13.20 -8.91 9.91
CA SER A 59 -12.29 -7.75 10.08
C SER A 59 -12.68 -6.87 11.29
N ARG A 60 -13.22 -7.54 12.32
CA ARG A 60 -14.30 -7.07 13.21
C ARG A 60 -13.97 -5.84 14.02
N ARG A 61 -14.61 -4.73 13.66
CA ARG A 61 -14.78 -3.51 14.45
C ARG A 61 -15.86 -3.76 15.50
N MET A 62 -15.62 -3.41 16.76
CA MET A 62 -16.66 -3.38 17.78
C MET A 62 -17.26 -1.98 17.89
N VAL A 63 -18.58 -1.88 17.81
CA VAL A 63 -19.30 -0.66 18.21
C VAL A 63 -19.85 -0.90 19.60
N LEU A 64 -19.27 -0.22 20.58
CA LEU A 64 -19.78 -0.18 21.93
C LEU A 64 -20.91 0.82 21.95
N THR A 65 -22.02 0.49 22.58
CA THR A 65 -23.18 1.37 22.72
C THR A 65 -23.67 1.32 24.15
N ARG A 66 -23.80 2.49 24.76
CA ARG A 66 -24.38 2.66 26.10
C ARG A 66 -25.70 3.38 25.94
N ILE A 67 -26.76 2.78 26.49
CA ILE A 67 -28.08 3.40 26.55
C ILE A 67 -28.22 4.05 27.93
N GLU A 68 -28.32 5.37 27.96
CA GLU A 68 -28.55 6.20 29.15
C GLU A 68 -30.03 6.59 29.24
N ASP A 69 -30.49 6.87 30.47
CA ASP A 69 -31.78 7.51 30.79
C ASP A 69 -32.99 6.94 30.03
N TRP A 70 -33.37 5.69 30.29
CA TRP A 70 -34.59 5.07 29.71
C TRP A 70 -34.64 5.04 28.18
N GLY A 71 -33.50 5.17 27.49
CA GLY A 71 -33.43 5.19 26.03
C GLY A 71 -33.34 6.57 25.41
N HIS A 72 -33.27 7.63 26.21
CA HIS A 72 -33.22 9.00 25.70
C HIS A 72 -31.83 9.41 25.17
N ARG A 73 -30.76 8.73 25.61
CA ARG A 73 -29.40 8.99 25.14
C ARG A 73 -28.70 7.69 24.77
N ILE A 74 -28.13 7.65 23.58
CA ILE A 74 -27.34 6.51 23.10
C ILE A 74 -25.96 7.06 22.76
N ILE A 75 -24.95 6.67 23.54
CA ILE A 75 -23.56 6.95 23.20
C ILE A 75 -23.03 5.74 22.45
N SER A 76 -22.41 5.96 21.28
CA SER A 76 -21.86 4.89 20.45
C SER A 76 -20.39 5.15 20.16
N CYS A 77 -19.52 4.20 20.49
CA CYS A 77 -18.08 4.24 20.28
C CYS A 77 -17.70 3.12 19.32
N ALA A 78 -17.48 3.48 18.06
CA ALA A 78 -16.96 2.55 17.07
C ALA A 78 -15.45 2.40 17.24
N GLU A 79 -14.99 1.16 17.33
CA GLU A 79 -13.59 0.82 17.16
C GLU A 79 -13.14 1.26 15.76
N PRO A 80 -11.97 1.89 15.64
CA PRO A 80 -11.48 2.34 14.35
C PRO A 80 -11.29 1.17 13.39
N SER A 81 -11.46 1.45 12.10
CA SER A 81 -11.24 0.42 11.07
C SER A 81 -9.84 -0.18 11.17
N PRO A 82 -9.69 -1.52 10.97
CA PRO A 82 -8.38 -2.08 10.66
C PRO A 82 -7.81 -1.29 9.49
N ASP A 83 -6.51 -1.06 9.56
CA ASP A 83 -5.87 -0.16 8.62
C ASP A 83 -6.05 -0.67 7.18
N VAL A 84 -6.20 0.25 6.23
CA VAL A 84 -6.48 -0.09 4.83
C VAL A 84 -5.37 -1.00 4.28
N GLY A 85 -4.14 -0.83 4.79
CA GLY A 85 -3.01 -1.70 4.48
C GLY A 85 -3.19 -3.15 4.91
N GLU A 86 -3.84 -3.43 6.05
CA GLU A 86 -4.05 -4.79 6.55
C GLU A 86 -5.17 -5.50 5.77
N ALA A 87 -6.28 -4.79 5.50
CA ALA A 87 -7.35 -5.30 4.65
C ALA A 87 -6.88 -5.59 3.22
N PHE A 88 -6.11 -4.67 2.64
CA PHE A 88 -5.55 -4.83 1.30
C PHE A 88 -4.50 -5.96 1.24
N LYS A 89 -3.58 -6.02 2.21
CA LYS A 89 -2.60 -7.12 2.33
C LYS A 89 -3.28 -8.48 2.41
N THR A 90 -4.34 -8.59 3.20
CA THR A 90 -5.10 -9.84 3.36
C THR A 90 -5.80 -10.21 2.05
N SER A 91 -6.47 -9.26 1.39
CA SER A 91 -7.13 -9.51 0.10
C SER A 91 -6.17 -9.92 -1.02
N ILE A 92 -4.99 -9.31 -1.09
CA ILE A 92 -3.96 -9.67 -2.09
C ILE A 92 -3.36 -11.03 -1.77
N TYR A 93 -3.07 -11.29 -0.49
CA TYR A 93 -2.53 -12.58 -0.06
C TYR A 93 -3.51 -13.72 -0.38
N ASP A 94 -4.80 -13.51 -0.16
CA ASP A 94 -5.84 -14.50 -0.47
C ASP A 94 -6.00 -14.70 -1.98
N ALA A 95 -5.98 -13.60 -2.77
CA ALA A 95 -6.01 -13.67 -4.22
C ALA A 95 -4.79 -14.43 -4.81
N LEU A 96 -3.59 -14.16 -4.28
CA LEU A 96 -2.36 -14.87 -4.67
C LEU A 96 -2.39 -16.35 -4.26
N LYS A 97 -2.87 -16.65 -3.05
CA LYS A 97 -3.00 -18.03 -2.56
C LYS A 97 -4.00 -18.83 -3.38
N LEU A 98 -5.07 -18.20 -3.88
CA LEU A 98 -6.02 -18.79 -4.83
C LEU A 98 -5.37 -19.03 -6.20
N ALA A 99 -4.63 -18.05 -6.73
CA ALA A 99 -3.95 -18.18 -8.01
C ALA A 99 -2.90 -19.32 -8.03
N ILE A 100 -2.11 -19.45 -6.96
CA ILE A 100 -1.07 -20.50 -6.82
C ILE A 100 -1.69 -21.91 -6.77
N LYS A 101 -2.92 -22.06 -6.28
CA LYS A 101 -3.58 -23.38 -6.21
C LYS A 101 -4.07 -23.89 -7.57
N HIS A 102 -4.27 -23.01 -8.54
CA HIS A 102 -4.86 -23.37 -9.83
C HIS A 102 -3.82 -23.63 -10.94
N ASP A 103 -2.58 -23.19 -10.77
CA ASP A 103 -1.56 -23.29 -11.83
C ASP A 103 -0.33 -24.09 -11.36
N LYS A 104 -0.05 -25.23 -12.01
CA LYS A 104 1.08 -26.12 -11.66
C LYS A 104 2.45 -25.61 -12.17
N SER A 105 2.52 -24.40 -12.74
CA SER A 105 3.75 -23.88 -13.33
C SER A 105 4.67 -23.29 -12.25
N GLN A 106 5.95 -23.68 -12.25
CA GLN A 106 6.98 -23.10 -11.37
C GLN A 106 7.09 -21.58 -11.53
N LEU A 107 6.75 -21.04 -12.70
CA LEU A 107 6.77 -19.62 -13.02
C LEU A 107 5.76 -18.81 -12.19
N ALA A 108 4.59 -19.38 -11.89
CA ALA A 108 3.58 -18.73 -11.05
C ALA A 108 4.06 -18.57 -9.60
N GLY A 109 4.85 -19.52 -9.10
CA GLY A 109 5.45 -19.46 -7.77
C GLY A 109 6.52 -18.36 -7.66
N GLU A 110 7.35 -18.21 -8.70
CA GLU A 110 8.42 -17.20 -8.73
C GLU A 110 7.86 -15.78 -8.90
N LEU A 111 6.85 -15.61 -9.76
CA LEU A 111 6.14 -14.34 -9.94
C LEU A 111 5.37 -13.95 -8.67
N ALA A 112 4.67 -14.89 -8.04
CA ALA A 112 3.98 -14.64 -6.78
C ALA A 112 4.94 -14.28 -5.64
N ASN A 113 6.12 -14.88 -5.58
CA ASN A 113 7.13 -14.54 -4.58
C ASN A 113 7.76 -13.16 -4.84
N THR A 114 8.02 -12.82 -6.10
CA THR A 114 8.56 -11.50 -6.48
C THR A 114 7.53 -10.40 -6.21
N TYR A 115 6.29 -10.61 -6.65
CA TYR A 115 5.18 -9.70 -6.39
C TYR A 115 4.85 -9.60 -4.91
N LYS A 116 4.84 -10.72 -4.16
CA LYS A 116 4.72 -10.69 -2.71
C LYS A 116 5.82 -9.85 -2.08
N ARG A 117 7.08 -9.94 -2.53
CA ARG A 117 8.18 -9.15 -1.96
C ARG A 117 8.06 -7.67 -2.28
N GLU A 118 7.74 -7.31 -3.52
CA GLU A 118 7.52 -5.91 -3.92
C GLU A 118 6.31 -5.30 -3.21
N VAL A 119 5.16 -5.98 -3.26
CA VAL A 119 3.94 -5.54 -2.59
C VAL A 119 4.12 -5.53 -1.09
N GLN A 120 4.79 -6.51 -0.49
CA GLN A 120 5.08 -6.49 0.94
C GLN A 120 6.02 -5.35 1.30
N THR A 121 6.96 -4.94 0.44
CA THR A 121 7.87 -3.82 0.72
C THR A 121 7.13 -2.47 0.61
N GLU A 122 6.33 -2.29 -0.43
CA GLU A 122 5.51 -1.09 -0.63
C GLU A 122 4.40 -0.97 0.42
N ILE A 123 3.67 -2.06 0.69
CA ILE A 123 2.64 -2.12 1.73
C ILE A 123 3.26 -2.02 3.13
N SER A 124 4.43 -2.60 3.40
CA SER A 124 5.06 -2.44 4.73
C SER A 124 5.43 -0.99 5.00
N SER A 125 5.77 -0.21 3.96
CA SER A 125 5.95 1.24 4.09
C SER A 125 4.63 1.97 4.36
N LEU A 126 3.50 1.48 3.83
CA LEU A 126 2.16 2.01 4.13
C LEU A 126 1.68 1.59 5.52
N LEU A 127 2.02 0.39 5.98
CA LEU A 127 1.68 -0.14 7.31
C LEU A 127 2.50 0.53 8.43
N SER A 128 3.75 0.93 8.18
CA SER A 128 4.48 1.75 9.15
C SER A 128 4.00 3.20 9.18
N ARG A 129 3.37 3.69 8.10
CA ARG A 129 2.76 5.04 7.97
C ARG A 129 1.35 5.15 8.51
N SER A 130 0.69 4.04 8.84
CA SER A 130 -0.61 4.15 9.51
C SER A 130 -0.49 4.34 11.01
N GLN A 131 0.73 4.37 11.57
CA GLN A 131 0.91 4.54 13.02
C GLN A 131 0.31 5.85 13.55
N GLY A 132 0.48 6.98 12.84
CA GLY A 132 -0.13 8.25 13.25
C GLY A 132 -1.65 8.26 13.11
N LEU A 133 -2.16 7.74 11.99
CA LEU A 133 -3.60 7.63 11.75
C LEU A 133 -4.26 6.64 12.73
N GLN A 134 -3.58 5.54 13.05
CA GLN A 134 -3.99 4.54 14.02
C GLN A 134 -3.91 5.09 15.45
N LEU A 135 -2.89 5.90 15.77
CA LEU A 135 -2.82 6.63 17.04
C LEU A 135 -4.00 7.60 17.21
N PHE A 136 -4.31 8.41 16.19
CA PHE A 136 -5.46 9.32 16.21
C PHE A 136 -6.79 8.57 16.38
N ARG A 137 -6.94 7.48 15.63
CA ARG A 137 -8.09 6.57 15.69
C ARG A 137 -8.26 5.93 17.07
N ASN A 138 -7.18 5.42 17.65
CA ASN A 138 -7.16 4.82 18.99
C ASN A 138 -7.42 5.87 20.08
N ALA A 139 -6.82 7.06 19.97
CA ALA A 139 -7.05 8.16 20.89
C ALA A 139 -8.51 8.61 20.87
N THR A 140 -9.12 8.73 19.69
CA THR A 140 -10.54 9.09 19.55
C THR A 140 -11.45 8.02 20.14
N HIS A 141 -11.12 6.74 19.92
CA HIS A 141 -11.86 5.62 20.52
C HIS A 141 -11.75 5.62 22.05
N ASN A 142 -10.55 5.81 22.60
CA ASN A 142 -10.32 5.89 24.04
C ASN A 142 -11.07 7.07 24.67
N LEU A 143 -11.05 8.26 24.05
CA LEU A 143 -11.83 9.40 24.53
C LEU A 143 -13.33 9.12 24.52
N CYS A 144 -13.82 8.35 23.55
CA CYS A 144 -15.21 7.92 23.50
C CYS A 144 -15.53 6.94 24.64
N MET A 145 -14.62 6.00 24.93
CA MET A 145 -14.73 5.06 26.05
C MET A 145 -14.69 5.75 27.42
N ASP A 146 -13.82 6.74 27.59
CA ASP A 146 -13.76 7.55 28.80
C ASP A 146 -15.07 8.32 29.01
N ARG A 147 -15.66 8.84 27.92
CA ARG A 147 -16.98 9.47 27.96
C ARG A 147 -18.10 8.47 28.31
N MET A 148 -17.99 7.22 27.87
CA MET A 148 -18.92 6.13 28.20
C MET A 148 -18.80 5.63 29.63
N ASN A 149 -17.67 5.78 30.30
CA ASN A 149 -17.46 5.32 31.67
C ASN A 149 -17.85 6.36 32.73
N ASP A 150 -18.48 7.47 32.33
CA ASP A 150 -18.75 8.66 33.17
C ASP A 150 -17.52 9.27 33.88
N GLY A 151 -16.33 8.72 33.64
CA GLY A 151 -15.08 9.06 34.33
C GLY A 151 -14.54 10.45 33.98
N TRP A 152 -15.00 11.05 32.88
CA TRP A 152 -14.67 12.42 32.52
C TRP A 152 -15.91 13.31 32.53
N VAL A 153 -15.96 14.14 33.57
CA VAL A 153 -16.61 15.47 33.70
C VAL A 153 -17.77 15.63 34.69
N LEU A 154 -18.41 14.60 35.29
CA LEU A 154 -19.56 14.88 36.16
C LEU A 154 -19.69 14.14 37.50
N ASP A 155 -18.81 13.21 37.85
CA ASP A 155 -19.13 12.27 38.95
C ASP A 155 -18.83 12.73 40.40
N ASP A 156 -18.43 13.98 40.59
CA ASP A 156 -18.42 14.59 41.93
C ASP A 156 -19.67 15.41 42.25
N ALA A 157 -20.59 15.60 41.30
CA ALA A 157 -21.81 16.39 41.52
C ALA A 157 -22.98 15.57 42.07
N SER A 158 -23.10 14.30 41.66
CA SER A 158 -24.20 13.40 42.03
C SER A 158 -24.01 12.74 43.41
N LYS A 159 -22.80 12.80 43.97
CA LYS A 159 -22.47 12.29 45.32
C LYS A 159 -22.81 13.25 46.46
N TYR A 160 -23.16 14.50 46.17
CA TYR A 160 -23.67 15.41 47.19
C TYR A 160 -25.20 15.27 47.27
N ASP A 161 -25.68 14.81 48.42
CA ASP A 161 -27.10 14.82 48.75
C ASP A 161 -27.64 16.27 48.75
N THR A 162 -28.16 16.70 47.61
CA THR A 162 -28.70 18.05 47.40
C THR A 162 -30.00 18.30 48.17
N SER A 163 -30.53 17.29 48.88
CA SER A 163 -31.71 17.46 49.73
C SER A 163 -31.46 18.36 50.96
N LEU A 164 -30.21 18.51 51.38
CA LEU A 164 -29.79 19.36 52.50
C LEU A 164 -29.44 20.81 52.11
N LEU A 165 -29.36 21.13 50.81
CA LEU A 165 -29.00 22.47 50.35
C LEU A 165 -30.24 23.36 50.20
N SER A 166 -30.16 24.59 50.74
CA SER A 166 -31.17 25.62 50.52
C SER A 166 -31.30 25.97 49.03
N GLU A 167 -32.45 26.53 48.62
CA GLU A 167 -32.72 27.01 47.25
C GLU A 167 -31.59 27.90 46.68
N GLN A 168 -30.96 28.73 47.52
CA GLN A 168 -29.80 29.54 47.13
C GLN A 168 -28.54 28.71 46.92
N GLY A 169 -28.26 27.73 47.80
CA GLY A 169 -27.14 26.81 47.63
C GLY A 169 -27.26 25.95 46.36
N LYS A 170 -28.48 25.61 45.95
CA LYS A 170 -28.75 24.90 44.67
C LYS A 170 -28.42 25.77 43.45
N LYS A 171 -28.78 27.07 43.47
CA LYS A 171 -28.44 28.01 42.39
C LYS A 171 -26.94 28.21 42.26
N GLU A 172 -26.23 28.40 43.38
CA GLU A 172 -24.79 28.62 43.36
C GLU A 172 -24.01 27.38 42.92
N LEU A 173 -24.45 26.17 43.33
CA LEU A 173 -23.91 24.91 42.84
C LEU A 173 -24.13 24.75 41.32
N PHE A 174 -25.32 25.11 40.83
CA PHE A 174 -25.67 25.05 39.41
C PHE A 174 -24.82 26.01 38.55
N TYR A 175 -24.62 27.25 39.00
CA TYR A 175 -23.76 28.22 38.29
C TYR A 175 -22.29 27.79 38.29
N ASN A 176 -21.77 27.32 39.43
CA ASN A 176 -20.40 26.78 39.52
C ASN A 176 -20.21 25.50 38.69
N GLN A 177 -21.26 24.70 38.49
CA GLN A 177 -21.24 23.54 37.59
C GLN A 177 -21.27 23.96 36.12
N LEU A 178 -22.12 24.93 35.75
CA LEU A 178 -22.14 25.48 34.38
C LEU A 178 -20.79 26.09 33.98
N GLU A 179 -20.12 26.78 34.90
CA GLU A 179 -18.80 27.35 34.67
C GLU A 179 -17.72 26.27 34.51
N ARG A 180 -17.75 25.20 35.33
CA ARG A 180 -16.87 24.03 35.16
C ARG A 180 -17.14 23.28 33.86
N VAL A 181 -18.40 23.06 33.49
CA VAL A 181 -18.78 22.41 32.23
C VAL A 181 -18.32 23.24 31.03
N ASN A 182 -18.46 24.57 31.07
CA ASN A 182 -17.94 25.46 30.01
C ASN A 182 -16.41 25.49 29.96
N LYS A 183 -15.73 25.49 31.11
CA LYS A 183 -14.26 25.42 31.17
C LYS A 183 -13.75 24.09 30.63
N ASN A 184 -14.33 22.97 31.07
CA ASN A 184 -13.98 21.63 30.60
C ASN A 184 -14.31 21.44 29.10
N LYS A 185 -15.36 22.09 28.58
CA LYS A 185 -15.68 22.10 27.14
C LYS A 185 -14.60 22.83 26.34
N LYS A 186 -14.14 23.99 26.83
CA LYS A 186 -13.04 24.74 26.21
C LYS A 186 -11.75 23.94 26.22
N ASP A 187 -11.41 23.32 27.34
CA ASP A 187 -10.22 22.47 27.47
C ASP A 187 -10.29 21.26 26.52
N TYR A 188 -11.47 20.68 26.33
CA TYR A 188 -11.68 19.58 25.39
C TYR A 188 -11.54 19.97 23.93
N ASP A 189 -12.09 21.13 23.53
CA ASP A 189 -11.94 21.65 22.17
C ASP A 189 -10.46 22.01 21.88
N GLU A 190 -9.73 22.53 22.86
CA GLU A 190 -8.29 22.79 22.78
C GLU A 190 -7.47 21.50 22.65
N ILE A 191 -7.76 20.47 23.46
CA ILE A 191 -7.09 19.15 23.37
C ILE A 191 -7.37 18.51 22.00
N LYS A 192 -8.62 18.55 21.52
CA LYS A 192 -8.98 18.05 20.20
C LYS A 192 -8.22 18.75 19.09
N LEU A 193 -8.17 20.08 19.13
CA LEU A 193 -7.46 20.88 18.14
C LEU A 193 -5.97 20.58 18.17
N HIS A 194 -5.38 20.42 19.36
CA HIS A 194 -3.98 20.05 19.52
C HIS A 194 -3.67 18.67 18.92
N ILE A 195 -4.46 17.65 19.25
CA ILE A 195 -4.31 16.29 18.71
C ILE A 195 -4.49 16.30 17.19
N PHE A 196 -5.49 17.03 16.69
CA PHE A 196 -5.73 17.16 15.25
C PHE A 196 -4.53 17.82 14.55
N ASN A 197 -4.03 18.93 15.07
CA ASN A 197 -2.88 19.63 14.50
C ASN A 197 -1.61 18.77 14.52
N GLN A 198 -1.32 18.07 15.62
CA GLN A 198 -0.20 17.13 15.67
C GLN A 198 -0.36 15.99 14.66
N SER A 199 -1.57 15.46 14.51
CA SER A 199 -1.87 14.40 13.53
C SER A 199 -1.66 14.89 12.09
N VAL A 200 -2.09 16.13 11.79
CA VAL A 200 -1.87 16.76 10.48
C VAL A 200 -0.38 16.95 10.20
N GLU A 201 0.41 17.39 11.16
CA GLU A 201 1.86 17.55 10.98
C GLU A 201 2.57 16.19 10.78
N LEU A 202 2.17 15.15 11.53
CA LEU A 202 2.67 13.79 11.31
C LEU A 202 2.33 13.28 9.91
N ILE A 203 1.08 13.47 9.45
CA ILE A 203 0.66 13.09 8.09
C ILE A 203 1.47 13.85 7.03
N LYS A 204 1.73 15.15 7.23
CA LYS A 204 2.58 15.93 6.31
C LYS A 204 4.01 15.37 6.26
N LEU A 205 4.61 15.04 7.40
CA LEU A 205 5.94 14.44 7.47
C LEU A 205 5.98 13.07 6.78
N GLU A 206 4.97 12.24 6.98
CA GLU A 206 4.88 10.94 6.31
C GLU A 206 4.73 11.10 4.79
N LEU A 207 3.84 11.99 4.33
CA LEU A 207 3.66 12.32 2.91
C LEU A 207 4.97 12.78 2.25
N LYS A 208 5.78 13.57 2.95
CA LYS A 208 7.12 13.96 2.50
C LYS A 208 8.06 12.75 2.39
N ASN A 209 8.12 11.90 3.43
CA ASN A 209 8.89 10.66 3.41
C ASN A 209 8.46 9.70 2.27
N ILE A 210 7.16 9.66 1.91
CA ILE A 210 6.69 8.92 0.72
C ILE A 210 7.35 9.45 -0.53
N ARG A 211 7.24 10.76 -0.76
CA ARG A 211 7.80 11.39 -1.96
C ARG A 211 9.29 11.16 -2.08
N LEU A 212 10.02 11.26 -0.96
CA LEU A 212 11.46 11.02 -0.92
C LEU A 212 11.79 9.57 -1.25
N VAL A 213 11.17 8.59 -0.59
CA VAL A 213 11.41 7.16 -0.86
C VAL A 213 11.08 6.80 -2.30
N THR A 214 9.93 7.24 -2.82
CA THR A 214 9.51 6.98 -4.21
C THR A 214 10.47 7.63 -5.21
N ALA A 215 10.94 8.85 -4.95
CA ALA A 215 11.91 9.53 -5.80
C ALA A 215 13.27 8.81 -5.79
N THR A 216 13.77 8.39 -4.62
CA THR A 216 15.00 7.59 -4.49
C THR A 216 14.89 6.25 -5.21
N ALA A 217 13.76 5.54 -5.10
CA ALA A 217 13.53 4.29 -5.82
C ALA A 217 13.48 4.49 -7.34
N ALA A 218 12.98 5.64 -7.81
CA ALA A 218 13.00 5.99 -9.22
C ALA A 218 14.42 6.33 -9.72
N VAL A 219 15.23 7.04 -8.93
CA VAL A 219 16.66 7.27 -9.22
C VAL A 219 17.42 5.95 -9.29
N SER A 220 17.19 5.04 -8.35
CA SER A 220 17.83 3.71 -8.34
C SER A 220 17.56 2.93 -9.63
N ARG A 221 16.29 2.85 -10.06
CA ARG A 221 15.92 2.22 -11.35
C ARG A 221 16.53 2.90 -12.56
N ALA A 222 16.67 4.23 -12.51
CA ALA A 222 17.33 4.99 -13.56
C ALA A 222 18.83 4.67 -13.65
N LEU A 223 19.51 4.50 -12.51
CA LEU A 223 20.91 4.08 -12.44
C LEU A 223 21.11 2.67 -13.01
N ASP A 224 20.24 1.72 -12.66
CA ASP A 224 20.27 0.37 -13.25
C ASP A 224 20.12 0.41 -14.78
N SER A 225 19.29 1.32 -15.29
CA SER A 225 19.14 1.52 -16.74
C SER A 225 20.42 2.07 -17.38
N VAL A 226 21.09 3.03 -16.72
CA VAL A 226 22.38 3.57 -17.18
C VAL A 226 23.45 2.47 -17.21
N GLU A 227 23.49 1.61 -16.20
CA GLU A 227 24.44 0.49 -16.15
C GLU A 227 24.23 -0.47 -17.32
N LYS A 228 22.98 -0.88 -17.58
CA LYS A 228 22.64 -1.75 -18.72
C LYS A 228 23.01 -1.12 -20.07
N SER A 229 22.71 0.16 -20.27
CA SER A 229 23.10 0.90 -21.47
C SER A 229 24.62 1.01 -21.64
N SER A 230 25.36 1.16 -20.53
CA SER A 230 26.83 1.20 -20.53
C SER A 230 27.43 -0.15 -20.94
N ILE A 231 26.90 -1.25 -20.42
CA ILE A 231 27.29 -2.62 -20.82
C ILE A 231 27.04 -2.84 -22.31
N ALA A 232 25.85 -2.51 -22.80
CA ALA A 232 25.49 -2.66 -24.21
C ALA A 232 26.41 -1.86 -25.14
N LYS A 233 26.78 -0.63 -24.74
CA LYS A 233 27.76 0.18 -25.47
C LYS A 233 29.12 -0.50 -25.52
N ASN A 234 29.63 -1.01 -24.39
CA ASN A 234 30.92 -1.69 -24.34
C ASN A 234 30.96 -2.95 -25.21
N GLU A 235 29.86 -3.69 -25.29
CA GLU A 235 29.73 -4.84 -26.19
C GLU A 235 29.74 -4.43 -27.67
N ALA A 236 29.02 -3.36 -28.01
CA ALA A 236 29.02 -2.79 -29.36
C ALA A 236 30.42 -2.30 -29.77
N ASP A 237 31.14 -1.62 -28.88
CA ASP A 237 32.51 -1.16 -29.10
C ASP A 237 33.48 -2.34 -29.32
N LYS A 238 33.33 -3.43 -28.55
CA LYS A 238 34.13 -4.67 -28.75
C LYS A 238 33.87 -5.28 -30.13
N LEU A 239 32.61 -5.38 -30.55
CA LEU A 239 32.24 -5.92 -31.85
C LEU A 239 32.80 -5.06 -32.99
N PHE A 240 32.67 -3.74 -32.88
CA PHE A 240 33.22 -2.80 -33.86
C PHE A 240 34.74 -2.94 -34.00
N ASN A 241 35.47 -2.98 -32.87
CA ASN A 241 36.92 -3.17 -32.88
C ASN A 241 37.34 -4.53 -33.45
N SER A 242 36.54 -5.59 -33.23
CA SER A 242 36.77 -6.90 -33.86
C SER A 242 36.65 -6.80 -35.38
N LYS A 243 35.59 -6.14 -35.87
CA LYS A 243 35.34 -5.99 -37.30
C LYS A 243 36.37 -5.09 -38.00
N GLN A 244 36.89 -4.06 -37.33
CA GLN A 244 38.01 -3.28 -37.85
C GLN A 244 39.26 -4.14 -38.07
N LYS A 245 39.58 -5.06 -37.14
CA LYS A 245 40.72 -5.97 -37.30
C LYS A 245 40.51 -6.93 -38.47
N GLU A 246 39.32 -7.49 -38.62
CA GLU A 246 38.96 -8.35 -39.76
C GLU A 246 39.11 -7.60 -41.10
N LEU A 247 38.69 -6.32 -41.14
CA LEU A 247 38.83 -5.48 -42.34
C LEU A 247 40.30 -5.31 -42.73
N VAL A 248 41.18 -4.98 -41.78
CA VAL A 248 42.62 -4.81 -42.04
C VAL A 248 43.23 -6.10 -42.61
N VAL A 249 42.87 -7.27 -42.06
CA VAL A 249 43.34 -8.56 -42.58
C VAL A 249 42.84 -8.81 -44.01
N ALA A 250 41.57 -8.51 -44.29
CA ALA A 250 41.00 -8.65 -45.62
C ALA A 250 41.64 -7.69 -46.65
N GLU A 251 41.94 -6.45 -46.27
CA GLU A 251 42.64 -5.48 -47.11
C GLU A 251 44.08 -5.93 -47.45
N ILE A 252 44.79 -6.50 -46.48
CA ILE A 252 46.12 -7.10 -46.71
C ILE A 252 46.01 -8.27 -47.69
N ALA A 253 45.03 -9.16 -47.52
CA ALA A 253 44.79 -10.28 -48.43
C ALA A 253 44.49 -9.80 -49.86
N LEU A 254 43.65 -8.76 -50.00
CA LEU A 254 43.35 -8.13 -51.29
C LEU A 254 44.60 -7.51 -51.92
N LYS A 255 45.43 -6.81 -51.14
CA LYS A 255 46.70 -6.24 -51.63
C LYS A 255 47.66 -7.33 -52.14
N ASN A 256 47.76 -8.44 -51.42
CA ASN A 256 48.57 -9.59 -51.84
C ASN A 256 48.03 -10.23 -53.11
N ALA A 257 46.72 -10.44 -53.21
CA ALA A 257 46.07 -10.98 -54.41
C ALA A 257 46.32 -10.10 -55.65
N LYS A 258 46.21 -8.77 -55.51
CA LYS A 258 46.53 -7.82 -56.58
C LYS A 258 48.00 -7.91 -57.01
N THR A 259 48.92 -7.99 -56.05
CA THR A 259 50.36 -8.15 -56.32
C THR A 259 50.65 -9.47 -57.08
N THR A 260 49.94 -10.54 -56.75
CA THR A 260 50.06 -11.83 -57.46
C THR A 260 49.53 -11.72 -58.90
N LEU A 261 48.41 -11.03 -59.10
CA LEU A 261 47.85 -10.79 -60.44
C LEU A 261 48.81 -10.01 -61.34
N GLU A 262 49.49 -9.00 -60.80
CA GLU A 262 50.50 -8.21 -61.54
C GLU A 262 51.70 -9.06 -62.01
N LYS A 263 52.02 -10.14 -61.28
CA LYS A 263 53.14 -11.04 -61.56
C LYS A 263 52.74 -12.30 -62.35
N ALA A 264 51.45 -12.51 -62.59
CA ALA A 264 50.94 -13.74 -63.20
C ALA A 264 51.25 -13.81 -64.70
N THR A 265 51.60 -15.00 -65.18
CA THR A 265 51.71 -15.30 -66.62
C THR A 265 50.33 -15.45 -67.26
N ASP A 266 50.23 -15.43 -68.59
CA ASP A 266 48.95 -15.51 -69.29
C ASP A 266 48.15 -16.79 -68.96
N THR A 267 48.82 -17.90 -68.66
CA THR A 267 48.19 -19.15 -68.24
C THR A 267 47.58 -19.08 -66.83
N ASP A 268 48.16 -18.29 -65.92
CA ASP A 268 47.73 -18.19 -64.51
C ASP A 268 46.80 -16.99 -64.25
N LYS A 269 46.73 -16.05 -65.19
CA LYS A 269 46.02 -14.77 -65.05
C LYS A 269 44.55 -14.92 -64.71
N SER A 270 43.89 -15.95 -65.24
CA SER A 270 42.48 -16.24 -64.95
C SER A 270 42.25 -16.60 -63.48
N ALA A 271 43.10 -17.48 -62.91
CA ALA A 271 43.02 -17.87 -61.51
C ALA A 271 43.35 -16.70 -60.58
N ALA A 272 44.37 -15.90 -60.91
CA ALA A 272 44.73 -14.72 -60.14
C ALA A 272 43.61 -13.65 -60.15
N LYS A 273 42.92 -13.47 -61.28
CA LYS A 273 41.78 -12.54 -61.38
C LYS A 273 40.63 -12.98 -60.48
N LYS A 274 40.30 -14.28 -60.49
CA LYS A 274 39.27 -14.85 -59.60
C LYS A 274 39.60 -14.63 -58.12
N ALA A 275 40.88 -14.79 -57.72
CA ALA A 275 41.31 -14.53 -56.35
C ALA A 275 41.15 -13.06 -55.93
N VAL A 276 41.40 -12.11 -56.85
CA VAL A 276 41.15 -10.68 -56.61
C VAL A 276 39.66 -10.39 -56.47
N GLU A 277 38.82 -10.98 -57.31
CA GLU A 277 37.35 -10.83 -57.24
C GLU A 277 36.80 -11.34 -55.90
N GLU A 278 37.24 -12.53 -55.45
CA GLU A 278 36.85 -13.11 -54.16
C GLU A 278 37.33 -12.25 -52.97
N ALA A 279 38.59 -11.79 -52.99
CA ALA A 279 39.12 -10.91 -51.95
C ALA A 279 38.37 -9.56 -51.92
N THR A 280 38.00 -9.01 -53.08
CA THR A 280 37.22 -7.76 -53.17
C THR A 280 35.82 -7.96 -52.58
N SER A 281 35.15 -9.06 -52.92
CA SER A 281 33.84 -9.40 -52.35
C SER A 281 33.89 -9.57 -50.83
N ASN A 282 34.96 -10.17 -50.29
CA ASN A 282 35.13 -10.31 -48.84
C ASN A 282 35.35 -8.98 -48.13
N VAL A 283 36.16 -8.08 -48.70
CA VAL A 283 36.35 -6.71 -48.17
C VAL A 283 35.02 -5.95 -48.16
N GLU A 284 34.23 -6.01 -49.24
CA GLU A 284 32.93 -5.35 -49.32
C GLU A 284 31.95 -5.88 -48.26
N LYS A 285 31.88 -7.21 -48.08
CA LYS A 285 31.07 -7.84 -47.04
C LYS A 285 31.45 -7.35 -45.64
N ILE A 286 32.74 -7.36 -45.30
CA ILE A 286 33.22 -6.92 -43.99
C ILE A 286 32.95 -5.42 -43.78
N ASN A 287 33.09 -4.60 -44.82
CA ASN A 287 32.80 -3.18 -44.74
C ASN A 287 31.31 -2.89 -44.46
N ASN A 288 30.40 -3.67 -45.05
CA ASN A 288 28.97 -3.60 -44.74
C ASN A 288 28.67 -4.03 -43.29
N GLU A 289 29.31 -5.09 -42.80
CA GLU A 289 29.20 -5.52 -41.39
C GLU A 289 29.76 -4.47 -40.43
N LEU A 290 30.87 -3.81 -40.79
CA LEU A 290 31.47 -2.73 -40.01
C LEU A 290 30.54 -1.51 -39.93
N LYS A 291 29.89 -1.14 -41.04
CA LYS A 291 28.89 -0.06 -41.06
C LYS A 291 27.73 -0.37 -40.12
N PHE A 292 27.20 -1.60 -40.15
CA PHE A 292 26.16 -2.03 -39.23
C PHE A 292 26.62 -1.99 -37.75
N ALA A 293 27.84 -2.44 -37.46
CA ALA A 293 28.41 -2.34 -36.11
C ALA A 293 28.55 -0.89 -35.64
N GLN A 294 28.96 0.03 -36.53
CA GLN A 294 29.06 1.46 -36.24
C GLN A 294 27.69 2.08 -35.92
N GLU A 295 26.65 1.73 -36.68
CA GLU A 295 25.28 2.19 -36.41
C GLU A 295 24.78 1.71 -35.03
N ASN A 296 25.11 0.48 -34.64
CA ASN A 296 24.78 -0.05 -33.31
C ASN A 296 25.52 0.69 -32.17
N VAL A 297 26.79 1.03 -32.36
CA VAL A 297 27.56 1.83 -31.39
C VAL A 297 26.93 3.22 -31.20
N GLU A 298 26.59 3.91 -32.29
CA GLU A 298 25.96 5.24 -32.21
C GLU A 298 24.58 5.18 -31.55
N LYS A 299 23.80 4.13 -31.82
CA LYS A 299 22.52 3.89 -31.13
C LYS A 299 22.73 3.68 -29.63
N ALA A 300 23.63 2.79 -29.22
CA ALA A 300 23.91 2.51 -27.81
C ALA A 300 24.42 3.75 -27.06
N LYS A 301 25.23 4.59 -27.72
CA LYS A 301 25.70 5.86 -27.19
C LYS A 301 24.55 6.85 -26.97
N LYS A 302 23.62 6.96 -27.90
CA LYS A 302 22.43 7.81 -27.77
C LYS A 302 21.53 7.33 -26.63
N ASP A 303 21.29 6.03 -26.52
CA ASP A 303 20.49 5.43 -25.45
C ASP A 303 21.12 5.68 -24.07
N LEU A 304 22.46 5.53 -23.96
CA LEU A 304 23.20 5.87 -22.74
C LEU A 304 23.09 7.35 -22.37
N GLN A 305 23.20 8.26 -23.35
CA GLN A 305 23.05 9.69 -23.10
C GLN A 305 21.64 10.04 -22.59
N GLN A 306 20.60 9.47 -23.21
CA GLN A 306 19.21 9.67 -22.77
C GLN A 306 18.98 9.16 -21.34
N ALA A 307 19.54 8.00 -20.99
CA ALA A 307 19.46 7.45 -19.64
C ALA A 307 20.17 8.35 -18.62
N GLN A 308 21.34 8.90 -18.96
CA GLN A 308 22.07 9.85 -18.11
C GLN A 308 21.31 11.16 -17.90
N GLU A 309 20.75 11.74 -18.97
CA GLU A 309 19.92 12.95 -18.87
C GLU A 309 18.68 12.73 -17.99
N PHE A 310 18.08 11.54 -18.05
CA PHE A 310 16.95 11.17 -17.20
C PHE A 310 17.36 11.11 -15.72
N VAL A 311 18.50 10.49 -15.39
CA VAL A 311 19.04 10.46 -14.01
C VAL A 311 19.27 11.88 -13.48
N VAL A 312 19.86 12.78 -14.26
CA VAL A 312 20.09 14.17 -13.86
C VAL A 312 18.78 14.90 -13.54
N LYS A 313 17.75 14.72 -14.38
CA LYS A 313 16.42 15.30 -14.12
C LYS A 313 15.79 14.75 -12.84
N MET A 314 15.92 13.45 -12.59
CA MET A 314 15.40 12.81 -11.38
C MET A 314 16.14 13.27 -10.12
N GLN A 315 17.46 13.42 -10.18
CA GLN A 315 18.25 13.96 -9.08
C GLN A 315 17.82 15.39 -8.74
N ALA A 316 17.59 16.24 -9.75
CA ALA A 316 17.10 17.59 -9.52
C ALA A 316 15.71 17.64 -8.84
N VAL A 317 14.87 16.62 -9.05
CA VAL A 317 13.58 16.48 -8.33
C VAL A 317 13.83 16.11 -6.87
N VAL A 318 14.74 15.17 -6.59
CA VAL A 318 15.13 14.80 -5.23
C VAL A 318 15.71 16.00 -4.48
N ASP A 319 16.61 16.75 -5.11
CA ASP A 319 17.23 17.94 -4.50
C ASP A 319 16.18 19.01 -4.17
N LYS A 320 15.18 19.22 -5.04
CA LYS A 320 14.06 20.13 -4.75
C LYS A 320 13.21 19.66 -3.57
N ILE A 321 12.99 18.35 -3.42
CA ILE A 321 12.27 17.79 -2.28
C ILE A 321 13.05 18.04 -0.99
N LEU A 322 14.37 17.78 -0.99
CA LEU A 322 15.24 17.99 0.16
C LEU A 322 15.39 19.47 0.53
N LEU A 323 15.53 20.37 -0.45
CA LEU A 323 15.60 21.83 -0.19
C LEU A 323 14.31 22.36 0.44
N ALA A 324 13.16 21.82 0.06
CA ALA A 324 11.89 22.16 0.69
C ALA A 324 11.84 21.76 2.19
N GLU A 325 12.64 20.78 2.63
CA GLU A 325 12.72 20.38 4.05
C GLU A 325 13.50 21.40 4.89
N VAL A 326 14.62 21.89 4.36
CA VAL A 326 15.50 22.86 5.05
C VAL A 326 14.78 24.19 5.29
N VAL A 327 13.87 24.59 4.39
CA VAL A 327 13.11 25.83 4.54
C VAL A 327 12.00 25.72 5.59
N THR A 328 11.42 24.52 5.79
CA THR A 328 10.31 24.33 6.74
C THR A 328 10.74 24.13 8.20
N THR A 329 12.04 23.99 8.46
CA THR A 329 12.60 23.74 9.81
C THR A 329 13.21 24.98 10.47
N LYS A 330 13.08 26.17 9.86
CA LYS A 330 13.44 27.47 10.43
C LYS A 330 12.21 28.27 10.84
#